data_AF-A0A2L2WWD3-F1
#
_entry.id   AF-A0A2L2WWD3-F1
#
_cell.length_a   1.000
_cell.length_b   1.000
_cell.length_c   1.000
_cell.angle_alpha   90.00
_cell.angle_beta   90.00
_cell.angle_gamma   90.00
#
_symmetry.space_group_name_H-M   'P 1'
#
loop_
_entity.id
_entity.type
_entity.pdbx_description
1 polymer ?
#
loop_
_entity_poly.entity_id
_entity_poly.type
_entity_poly.pdbx_seq_one_letter_code
_entity_poly.pdbx_strand_id
1 'polypeptide(L)'
;MKKHFLTIAATLAFAANAQAQKADYLTFQTTDGTEKSITASGLKITFKNGMLTASNGTDTQTFSLPLLSRMFFSATPTGISATTAGNEATASIVGGKLIVNAPAGTSVTVYTADGRRANPSRLEKGIYIVRLGNKTLKLTAQ
;
A
#
# COMPACT_ATOMS: atom_id res chain seq x y z
N MET A 1 -18.89 -23.47 -58.06
CA MET A 1 -19.41 -22.83 -56.83
C MET A 1 -18.58 -23.30 -55.64
N LYS A 2 -17.41 -22.69 -55.41
CA LYS A 2 -16.43 -23.12 -54.38
C LYS A 2 -15.68 -21.90 -53.77
N LYS A 3 -16.36 -20.77 -53.59
CA LYS A 3 -15.72 -19.51 -53.17
C LYS A 3 -16.24 -18.93 -51.86
N HIS A 4 -17.08 -19.67 -51.11
CA HIS A 4 -17.73 -19.15 -49.90
C HIS A 4 -17.26 -19.79 -48.59
N PHE A 5 -16.31 -20.73 -48.62
CA PHE A 5 -15.80 -21.37 -47.40
C PHE A 5 -14.66 -20.61 -46.71
N LEU A 6 -14.19 -19.50 -47.29
CA LEU A 6 -13.02 -18.76 -46.80
C LEU A 6 -13.37 -17.43 -46.13
N THR A 7 -14.58 -17.28 -45.58
CA THR A 7 -14.97 -16.04 -44.88
C THR A 7 -15.33 -16.28 -43.41
N ILE A 8 -15.62 -17.51 -43.00
CA ILE A 8 -16.00 -17.85 -41.61
C ILE A 8 -14.76 -18.08 -40.72
N ALA A 9 -13.58 -18.35 -41.30
CA ALA A 9 -12.36 -18.60 -40.53
C ALA A 9 -11.66 -17.32 -40.01
N ALA A 10 -12.02 -16.14 -40.52
CA ALA A 10 -11.36 -14.88 -40.14
C ALA A 10 -11.96 -14.20 -38.89
N THR A 11 -13.16 -14.59 -38.45
CA THR A 11 -13.85 -13.97 -37.31
C THR A 11 -13.49 -14.57 -35.94
N LEU A 12 -12.75 -15.68 -35.90
CA LEU A 12 -12.30 -16.33 -34.65
C LEU A 12 -10.94 -15.84 -34.13
N ALA A 13 -10.26 -14.93 -34.86
CA ALA A 13 -8.94 -14.43 -34.47
C ALA A 13 -8.97 -13.31 -33.41
N PHE A 14 -10.15 -12.86 -32.98
CA PHE A 14 -10.31 -11.97 -31.83
C PHE A 14 -10.65 -12.74 -30.54
N ALA A 15 -10.04 -13.92 -30.35
CA ALA A 15 -9.86 -14.46 -29.01
C ALA A 15 -8.96 -13.46 -28.26
N ALA A 16 -9.59 -12.45 -27.66
CA ALA A 16 -8.95 -11.56 -26.73
C ALA A 16 -8.23 -12.44 -25.72
N ASN A 17 -6.91 -12.41 -25.76
CA ASN A 17 -6.09 -12.94 -24.70
C ASN A 17 -6.50 -12.14 -23.46
N ALA A 18 -7.47 -12.64 -22.71
CA ALA A 18 -7.72 -12.24 -21.35
C ALA A 18 -6.49 -12.69 -20.57
N GLN A 19 -5.41 -11.91 -20.69
CA GLN A 19 -4.26 -11.99 -19.81
C GLN A 19 -4.86 -11.78 -18.42
N ALA A 20 -4.96 -12.85 -17.64
CA ALA A 20 -5.33 -12.74 -16.24
C ALA A 20 -4.29 -11.80 -15.62
N GLN A 21 -4.69 -10.54 -15.40
CA GLN A 21 -3.83 -9.55 -14.78
C GLN A 21 -3.38 -10.16 -13.46
N LYS A 22 -2.08 -10.44 -13.36
CA LYS A 22 -1.50 -11.22 -12.28
C LYS A 22 -1.63 -10.39 -10.99
N ALA A 23 -2.70 -10.66 -10.26
CA ALA A 23 -3.08 -9.99 -9.03
C ALA A 23 -2.29 -10.59 -7.86
N ASP A 24 -1.02 -10.20 -7.73
CA ASP A 24 -0.12 -10.77 -6.72
C ASP A 24 -0.43 -10.23 -5.30
N TYR A 25 -1.18 -9.13 -5.19
CA TYR A 25 -1.46 -8.45 -3.93
C TYR A 25 -2.93 -8.10 -3.75
N LEU A 26 -3.40 -8.09 -2.51
CA LEU A 26 -4.63 -7.42 -2.11
C LEU A 26 -4.28 -6.13 -1.38
N THR A 27 -4.83 -5.01 -1.85
CA THR A 27 -4.64 -3.68 -1.27
C THR A 27 -5.89 -3.28 -0.49
N PHE A 28 -5.67 -2.83 0.74
CA PHE A 28 -6.68 -2.23 1.62
C PHE A 28 -6.52 -0.71 1.57
N GLN A 29 -7.60 0.00 1.26
CA GLN A 29 -7.65 1.46 1.33
C GLN A 29 -8.54 1.87 2.50
N THR A 30 -8.02 2.73 3.39
CA THR A 30 -8.80 3.35 4.46
C THR A 30 -9.45 4.65 4.01
N THR A 31 -10.41 5.16 4.78
CA THR A 31 -11.18 6.38 4.46
C THR A 31 -10.34 7.65 4.34
N ASP A 32 -9.14 7.66 4.90
CA ASP A 32 -8.14 8.72 4.77
C ASP A 32 -7.29 8.61 3.47
N GLY A 33 -7.56 7.60 2.63
CA GLY A 33 -6.83 7.33 1.40
C GLY A 33 -5.53 6.55 1.60
N THR A 34 -5.18 6.15 2.83
CA THR A 34 -4.01 5.32 3.10
C THR A 34 -4.21 3.92 2.50
N GLU A 35 -3.22 3.43 1.77
CA GLU A 35 -3.24 2.11 1.16
C GLU A 35 -2.17 1.21 1.76
N LYS A 36 -2.54 -0.06 2.03
CA LYS A 36 -1.61 -1.10 2.42
C LYS A 36 -1.87 -2.37 1.63
N SER A 37 -0.82 -2.94 1.05
CA SER A 37 -0.91 -4.23 0.35
C SER A 37 -0.42 -5.39 1.21
N ILE A 38 -1.02 -6.55 0.98
CA ILE A 38 -0.52 -7.86 1.43
C ILE A 38 -0.49 -8.80 0.23
N THR A 39 0.47 -9.72 0.18
CA THR A 39 0.52 -10.75 -0.85
C THR A 39 -0.76 -11.59 -0.82
N ALA A 40 -1.38 -11.81 -1.98
CA ALA A 40 -2.64 -12.55 -2.11
C ALA A 40 -2.43 -14.07 -1.93
N SER A 41 -1.24 -14.57 -2.20
CA SER A 41 -0.89 -15.99 -1.97
C SER A 41 -1.00 -16.35 -0.50
N GLY A 42 -1.78 -17.39 -0.19
CA GLY A 42 -1.99 -17.86 1.18
C GLY A 42 -2.81 -16.91 2.07
N LEU A 43 -3.45 -15.89 1.48
CA LEU A 43 -4.17 -14.88 2.23
C LEU A 43 -5.42 -15.46 2.91
N LYS A 44 -5.55 -15.18 4.21
CA LYS A 44 -6.74 -15.42 5.03
C LYS A 44 -7.24 -14.09 5.58
N ILE A 45 -8.54 -13.85 5.44
CA ILE A 45 -9.22 -12.68 5.99
C ILE A 45 -10.21 -13.14 7.05
N THR A 46 -10.10 -12.57 8.25
CA THR A 46 -11.00 -12.84 9.38
C THR A 46 -11.68 -11.55 9.79
N PHE A 47 -12.99 -11.61 9.99
CA PHE A 47 -13.79 -10.50 10.51
C PHE A 47 -14.20 -10.83 11.95
N LYS A 48 -13.84 -9.97 12.89
CA LYS A 48 -14.18 -10.15 14.31
C LYS A 48 -14.23 -8.82 15.03
N ASN A 49 -15.25 -8.60 15.87
CA ASN A 49 -15.38 -7.44 16.75
C ASN A 49 -15.22 -6.08 16.04
N GLY A 50 -15.79 -5.93 14.84
CA GLY A 50 -15.67 -4.68 14.07
C GLY A 50 -14.31 -4.46 13.40
N MET A 51 -13.43 -5.47 13.40
CA MET A 51 -12.13 -5.43 12.76
C MET A 51 -12.01 -6.47 11.64
N LEU A 52 -11.22 -6.14 10.62
CA LEU A 52 -10.71 -7.03 9.60
C LEU A 52 -9.26 -7.36 9.92
N THR A 53 -8.91 -8.65 10.00
CA THR A 53 -7.52 -9.11 10.07
C THR A 53 -7.20 -9.92 8.83
N ALA A 54 -6.20 -9.46 8.07
CA ALA A 54 -5.68 -10.09 6.88
C ALA A 54 -4.28 -10.67 7.16
N SER A 55 -4.06 -11.95 6.87
CA SER A 55 -2.77 -12.59 7.10
C SER A 55 -2.43 -13.58 5.98
N ASN A 56 -1.17 -13.61 5.56
CA ASN A 56 -0.65 -14.56 4.55
C ASN A 56 0.32 -15.58 5.16
N GLY A 57 0.37 -15.68 6.50
CA GLY A 57 1.31 -16.53 7.24
C GLY A 57 2.63 -15.84 7.59
N THR A 58 3.06 -14.84 6.82
CA THR A 58 4.26 -14.04 7.09
C THR A 58 3.91 -12.66 7.65
N ASP A 59 2.96 -11.98 6.99
CA ASP A 59 2.48 -10.66 7.34
C ASP A 59 1.07 -10.74 7.91
N THR A 60 0.76 -9.84 8.85
CA THR A 60 -0.59 -9.66 9.39
C THR A 60 -0.92 -8.17 9.45
N GLN A 61 -2.06 -7.78 8.90
CA GLN A 61 -2.58 -6.42 8.92
C GLN A 61 -3.98 -6.42 9.52
N THR A 62 -4.24 -5.47 10.41
CA THR A 62 -5.56 -5.30 11.04
C THR A 62 -6.10 -3.92 10.73
N PHE A 63 -7.37 -3.86 10.34
CA PHE A 63 -8.08 -2.64 10.00
C PHE A 63 -9.39 -2.56 10.77
N SER A 64 -9.75 -1.36 11.22
CA SER A 64 -11.08 -1.06 11.73
C SER A 64 -12.07 -1.01 10.56
N LEU A 65 -13.15 -1.80 10.60
CA LEU A 65 -14.12 -1.86 9.50
C LEU A 65 -14.76 -0.50 9.15
N PRO A 66 -15.15 0.36 10.12
CA PRO A 66 -15.64 1.69 9.81
C PRO A 66 -14.66 2.60 9.07
N LEU A 67 -13.35 2.32 9.19
CA LEU A 67 -12.30 3.09 8.53
C LEU A 67 -11.86 2.46 7.21
N LEU A 68 -12.39 1.29 6.84
CA LEU A 68 -12.03 0.60 5.61
C LEU A 68 -12.93 1.07 4.47
N SER A 69 -12.35 1.74 3.47
CA SER A 69 -13.09 2.29 2.33
C SER A 69 -13.31 1.26 1.23
N ARG A 70 -12.24 0.57 0.81
CA ARG A 70 -12.32 -0.46 -0.24
C ARG A 70 -11.14 -1.42 -0.19
N MET A 71 -11.31 -2.55 -0.84
CA MET A 71 -10.27 -3.54 -1.08
C MET A 71 -10.21 -3.85 -2.57
N PHE A 72 -9.01 -3.94 -3.14
CA PHE A 72 -8.83 -4.29 -4.54
C PHE A 72 -7.54 -5.06 -4.77
N PHE A 73 -7.56 -5.95 -5.75
CA PHE A 73 -6.37 -6.67 -6.17
C PHE A 73 -5.46 -5.77 -7.01
N SER A 74 -4.15 -5.90 -6.82
CA SER A 74 -3.13 -5.15 -7.54
C SER A 74 -2.00 -6.05 -7.98
N ALA A 75 -1.42 -5.76 -9.16
CA ALA A 75 -0.24 -6.44 -9.65
C ALA A 75 1.05 -5.98 -8.94
N THR A 76 1.06 -4.74 -8.45
CA THR A 76 2.18 -4.16 -7.70
C THR A 76 1.75 -3.86 -6.26
N PRO A 77 2.62 -4.09 -5.27
CA PRO A 77 2.33 -3.67 -3.91
C PRO A 77 2.32 -2.15 -3.83
N THR A 78 1.59 -1.60 -2.87
CA THR A 78 1.76 -0.21 -2.46
C THR A 78 3.23 0.02 -2.11
N GLY A 79 3.81 1.16 -2.50
CA GLY A 79 5.22 1.50 -2.24
C GLY A 79 5.60 1.71 -0.76
N ILE A 80 4.81 1.17 0.17
CA ILE A 80 5.03 1.24 1.61
C ILE A 80 4.88 -0.19 2.17
N SER A 81 5.99 -0.84 2.48
CA SER A 81 5.94 -2.02 3.33
C SER A 81 5.49 -1.58 4.73
N ALA A 82 4.44 -2.20 5.25
CA ALA A 82 4.08 -2.05 6.65
C ALA A 82 5.28 -2.50 7.49
N THR A 83 5.99 -1.56 8.13
CA THR A 83 6.96 -1.93 9.14
C THR A 83 6.18 -2.37 10.37
N THR A 84 6.48 -3.59 10.81
CA THR A 84 5.84 -4.32 11.90
C THR A 84 5.62 -3.41 13.11
N ALA A 85 4.40 -3.45 13.65
CA ALA A 85 4.05 -2.86 14.93
C ALA A 85 4.80 -3.58 16.05
N GLY A 86 6.09 -3.27 16.17
CA GLY A 86 6.87 -3.45 17.37
C GLY A 86 7.26 -2.06 17.86
N ASN A 87 6.86 -1.72 19.09
CA ASN A 87 7.47 -0.69 19.93
C ASN A 87 8.97 -0.49 19.55
N GLU A 88 9.52 0.69 19.30
CA GLU A 88 9.45 1.88 20.16
C GLU A 88 9.59 3.23 19.43
N ALA A 89 9.52 3.29 18.10
CA ALA A 89 9.64 4.55 17.35
C ALA A 89 8.45 4.80 16.43
N THR A 90 7.65 5.83 16.71
CA THR A 90 6.54 6.31 15.86
C THR A 90 6.80 7.74 15.40
N ALA A 91 6.24 8.11 14.25
CA ALA A 91 6.24 9.49 13.78
C ALA A 91 4.96 9.85 13.04
N SER A 92 4.57 11.12 13.14
CA SER A 92 3.45 11.73 12.43
C SER A 92 3.81 13.16 12.01
N ILE A 93 3.08 13.74 11.06
CA ILE A 93 3.23 15.15 10.69
C ILE A 93 1.96 15.88 11.11
N VAL A 94 2.10 16.91 11.95
CA VAL A 94 0.99 17.71 12.48
C VAL A 94 1.33 19.19 12.28
N GLY A 95 0.47 19.93 11.57
CA GLY A 95 0.68 21.35 11.31
C GLY A 95 1.98 21.66 10.58
N GLY A 96 2.39 20.81 9.63
CA GLY A 96 3.66 20.94 8.90
C GLY A 96 4.91 20.61 9.73
N LYS A 97 4.77 20.02 10.91
CA LYS A 97 5.89 19.62 11.76
C LYS A 97 5.91 18.12 12.00
N LEU A 98 7.08 17.52 11.88
CA LEU A 98 7.31 16.13 12.27
C LEU A 98 7.28 16.01 13.80
N ILE A 99 6.39 15.15 14.28
CA ILE A 99 6.31 14.71 15.67
C ILE A 99 6.85 13.28 15.71
N VAL A 100 7.84 13.03 16.57
CA VAL A 100 8.48 11.72 16.73
C VAL A 100 8.39 11.31 18.19
N ASN A 101 8.03 10.05 18.43
CA ASN A 101 8.16 9.40 19.72
C ASN A 101 9.11 8.21 19.54
N ALA A 102 10.35 8.35 20.00
CA ALA A 102 11.40 7.33 19.87
C ALA A 102 12.39 7.41 21.05
N PRO A 103 13.12 6.34 21.38
CA PRO A 103 14.16 6.38 22.41
C PRO A 103 15.19 7.48 22.13
N ALA A 104 15.69 8.10 23.19
CA ALA A 104 16.73 9.12 23.09
C ALA A 104 17.95 8.57 22.33
N GLY A 105 18.48 9.36 21.39
CA GLY A 105 19.57 8.94 20.51
C GLY A 105 19.15 8.27 19.20
N THR A 106 17.84 8.05 18.97
CA THR A 106 17.34 7.59 17.66
C THR A 106 17.60 8.65 16.59
N SER A 107 18.29 8.28 15.51
CA SER A 107 18.51 9.17 14.38
C SER A 107 17.23 9.38 13.58
N VAL A 108 16.91 10.64 13.27
CA VAL A 108 15.71 11.03 12.52
C VAL A 108 16.11 11.82 11.28
N THR A 109 15.73 11.34 10.11
CA THR A 109 15.95 12.06 8.85
C THR A 109 14.68 12.06 8.02
N VAL A 110 14.32 13.21 7.46
CA VAL A 110 13.16 13.37 6.58
C VAL A 110 13.62 13.63 5.16
N TYR A 111 12.95 12.97 4.22
CA TYR A 111 13.13 13.17 2.79
C TYR A 111 11.80 13.49 2.12
N THR A 112 11.83 14.31 1.09
CA THR A 112 10.75 14.46 0.12
C THR A 112 10.59 13.18 -0.70
N ALA A 113 9.45 13.02 -1.38
CA ALA A 113 9.18 11.84 -2.21
C ALA A 113 10.20 11.63 -3.36
N ASP A 114 10.88 12.70 -3.80
CA ASP A 114 11.94 12.66 -4.80
C ASP A 114 13.36 12.49 -4.21
N GLY A 115 13.46 12.23 -2.90
CA GLY A 115 14.69 11.82 -2.22
C GLY A 115 15.57 12.96 -1.70
N ARG A 116 15.15 14.23 -1.81
CA ARG A 116 15.88 15.36 -1.18
C ARG A 116 15.60 15.42 0.31
N ARG A 117 16.58 15.87 1.11
CA ARG A 117 16.36 16.07 2.57
C ARG A 117 15.38 17.23 2.78
N ALA A 118 14.40 17.02 3.65
CA ALA A 118 13.41 18.03 4.03
C ALA A 118 13.64 18.55 5.45
N ASN A 119 13.16 19.76 5.73
CA ASN A 119 13.22 20.33 7.08
C ASN A 119 12.05 19.78 7.92
N PRO A 120 12.30 19.01 9.00
CA PRO A 120 11.25 18.39 9.81
C PRO A 120 10.34 19.40 10.53
N SER A 121 10.71 20.69 10.61
CA SER A 121 9.90 21.72 11.26
C SER A 121 9.03 22.53 10.30
N ARG A 122 9.21 22.37 8.99
CA ARG A 122 8.50 23.13 7.93
C ARG A 122 8.26 22.23 6.73
N LEU A 123 7.27 21.36 6.86
CA LEU A 123 6.85 20.41 5.84
C LEU A 123 5.59 20.96 5.16
N GLU A 124 5.73 21.33 3.89
CA GLU A 124 4.59 21.69 3.05
C GLU A 124 3.73 20.46 2.74
N LYS A 125 2.49 20.68 2.32
CA LYS A 125 1.58 19.60 1.96
C LYS A 125 2.20 18.65 0.93
N GLY A 126 2.25 17.36 1.25
CA GLY A 126 2.90 16.37 0.39
C GLY A 126 3.30 15.09 1.11
N ILE A 127 3.97 14.21 0.35
CA ILE A 127 4.45 12.91 0.82
C ILE A 127 5.92 13.02 1.24
N TYR A 128 6.22 12.46 2.40
CA TYR A 128 7.56 12.42 2.98
C TYR A 128 7.95 11.01 3.38
N ILE A 129 9.24 10.71 3.25
CA ILE A 129 9.88 9.50 3.74
C ILE A 129 10.68 9.86 4.99
N VAL A 130 10.30 9.28 6.13
CA VAL A 130 10.92 9.51 7.43
C VAL A 130 11.70 8.27 7.84
N ARG A 131 13.00 8.42 8.00
CA ARG A 131 13.88 7.39 8.55
C ARG A 131 14.06 7.61 10.04
N LEU A 132 13.66 6.62 10.84
CA LEU A 132 13.80 6.55 12.30
C LEU A 132 14.73 5.39 12.64
N GLY A 133 16.03 5.67 12.81
CA GLY A 133 17.04 4.63 13.00
C GLY A 133 17.07 3.62 11.83
N ASN A 134 16.65 2.38 12.11
CA ASN A 134 16.54 1.29 11.14
C ASN A 134 15.14 1.18 10.48
N LYS A 135 14.18 2.04 10.86
CA LYS A 135 12.83 2.06 10.27
C LYS A 135 12.68 3.17 9.25
N THR A 136 11.86 2.92 8.23
CA THR A 136 11.44 3.91 7.24
C THR A 136 9.92 3.96 7.21
N LEU A 137 9.37 5.17 7.32
CA LEU A 137 7.95 5.45 7.30
C LEU A 137 7.64 6.39 6.15
N LYS A 138 6.48 6.20 5.50
CA LYS A 138 5.93 7.21 4.58
C LYS A 138 4.80 7.94 5.30
N LEU A 139 4.90 9.26 5.36
CA LEU A 139 3.95 10.14 6.03
C LEU A 139 3.44 11.20 5.06
N THR A 140 2.23 11.67 5.28
CA THR A 140 1.62 12.77 4.51
C THR A 140 1.52 13.99 5.41
N ALA A 141 2.02 15.13 4.96
CA ALA A 141 1.71 16.43 5.52
C ALA A 141 0.43 16.96 4.86
N GLN A 142 -0.58 17.33 5.66
CA GLN A 142 -1.85 17.88 5.18
C GLN A 142 -1.87 19.40 5.31
#